data_AF-A0A8I0TA19-F1
#
_entry.id   AF-A0A8I0TA19-F1
#
_cell.length_a   1.000
_cell.length_b   1.000
_cell.length_c   1.000
_cell.angle_alpha   90.00
_cell.angle_beta   90.00
_cell.angle_gamma   90.00
#
_symmetry.space_group_name_H-M   'P 1'
#
loop_
_entity.id
_entity.type
_entity.pdbx_description
1 polymer ?
#
loop_
_entity_poly.entity_id
_entity_poly.type
_entity_poly.pdbx_seq_one_letter_code
_entity_poly.pdbx_strand_id
1 'polypeptide(L)'
;MSPNPPPDVTTPRYKRHRFPAEIIAHAVWLYFRFPLSLRHVEDLLAERGIEVSFQTVAEWAAKFGREYARSIRVRSRGSFADKWHLDEMIVAIKGKKYWLWRAVDADGYVLDALIQSRRNKKAALRLMRKLLKG
;
A
#
# COMPACT_ATOMS: atom_id res chain seq x y z
N MET A 1 8.19 14.56 -10.87
CA MET A 1 7.00 14.28 -10.02
C MET A 1 7.47 14.20 -8.57
N SER A 2 7.27 15.24 -7.76
CA SER A 2 7.74 15.26 -6.37
C SER A 2 7.04 14.17 -5.55
N PRO A 3 7.74 13.46 -4.66
CA PRO A 3 7.11 12.48 -3.79
C PRO A 3 6.10 13.18 -2.88
N ASN A 4 4.84 12.74 -2.94
CA ASN A 4 3.77 13.26 -2.09
C ASN A 4 4.13 13.06 -0.62
N PRO A 5 4.09 14.11 0.23
CA PRO A 5 4.46 13.97 1.63
C PRO A 5 3.53 13.01 2.38
N PRO A 6 4.02 12.41 3.49
CA PRO A 6 3.18 11.65 4.40
C PRO A 6 1.96 12.47 4.86
N PRO A 7 0.83 11.81 5.19
CA PRO A 7 -0.35 12.49 5.72
C PRO A 7 -0.03 13.21 7.05
N ASP A 8 -0.84 14.21 7.38
CA ASP A 8 -0.68 15.09 8.54
C ASP A 8 -0.46 14.32 9.86
N VAL A 9 0.71 14.55 10.45
CA VAL A 9 1.23 13.91 11.66
C VAL A 9 0.58 14.42 12.95
N THR A 10 -0.16 15.53 12.90
CA THR A 10 -0.75 16.21 14.06
C THR A 10 -1.99 15.49 14.64
N THR A 11 -2.34 14.33 14.09
CA THR A 11 -3.53 13.55 14.46
C THR A 11 -3.37 12.91 15.86
N PRO A 12 -4.39 12.91 16.76
CA PRO A 12 -4.33 12.29 18.10
C PRO A 12 -3.94 10.81 18.15
N ARG A 13 -3.89 10.16 16.99
CA ARG A 13 -3.71 8.73 16.77
C ARG A 13 -2.28 8.24 17.02
N TYR A 14 -1.29 9.13 16.94
CA TYR A 14 0.12 8.81 17.23
C TYR A 14 0.47 8.94 18.73
N LYS A 15 -0.47 9.37 19.58
CA LYS A 15 -0.24 9.46 21.03
C LYS A 15 0.19 8.11 21.62
N ARG A 16 1.04 8.16 22.65
CA ARG A 16 1.54 7.00 23.43
C ARG A 16 2.43 6.03 22.64
N HIS A 17 3.16 6.51 21.64
CA HIS A 17 4.23 5.73 21.00
C HIS A 17 5.59 6.26 21.46
N ARG A 18 6.57 5.36 21.56
CA ARG A 18 7.95 5.71 21.92
C ARG A 18 8.60 6.64 20.88
N PHE A 19 8.20 6.50 19.61
CA PHE A 19 8.76 7.27 18.50
C PHE A 19 7.89 8.49 18.17
N PRO A 20 8.49 9.61 17.75
CA PRO A 20 7.78 10.75 17.19
C PRO A 20 6.83 10.37 16.06
N ALA A 21 5.73 11.10 15.94
CA ALA A 21 4.69 10.85 14.94
C ALA A 21 5.24 10.90 13.51
N GLU A 22 6.23 11.77 13.26
CA GLU A 22 6.91 11.97 11.99
C GLU A 22 7.67 10.72 11.55
N ILE A 23 8.35 10.05 12.48
CA ILE A 23 9.09 8.81 12.19
C ILE A 23 8.12 7.69 11.85
N ILE A 24 7.07 7.53 12.66
CA ILE A 24 6.03 6.52 12.43
C ILE A 24 5.37 6.76 11.07
N ALA A 25 5.01 8.02 10.79
CA ALA A 25 4.37 8.40 9.54
C ALA A 25 5.26 8.17 8.33
N HIS A 26 6.54 8.50 8.43
CA HIS A 26 7.52 8.27 7.37
C HIS A 26 7.72 6.78 7.10
N ALA A 27 7.86 5.96 8.15
CA ALA A 27 8.01 4.51 8.02
C ALA A 27 6.80 3.86 7.32
N VAL A 28 5.58 4.21 7.75
CA VAL A 28 4.35 3.69 7.14
C VAL A 28 4.20 4.21 5.71
N TRP A 29 4.54 5.47 5.45
CA TRP A 29 4.53 6.02 4.10
C TRP A 29 5.49 5.28 3.17
N LEU A 30 6.74 5.05 3.59
CA LEU A 30 7.73 4.30 2.80
C LEU A 30 7.20 2.91 2.42
N TYR A 31 6.65 2.19 3.41
CA TYR A 31 6.10 0.85 3.19
C TYR A 31 4.93 0.80 2.21
N PHE A 32 4.01 1.77 2.26
CA PHE A 32 2.85 1.79 1.36
C PHE A 32 3.11 2.47 0.01
N ARG A 33 4.12 3.33 -0.09
CA ARG A 33 4.42 4.12 -1.30
C ARG A 33 5.37 3.41 -2.24
N PHE A 34 6.31 2.63 -1.72
CA PHE A 34 7.39 2.01 -2.49
C PHE A 34 7.34 0.48 -2.35
N PRO A 35 7.93 -0.28 -3.28
CA PRO A 35 8.03 -1.74 -3.21
C PRO A 35 9.09 -2.19 -2.18
N LEU A 36 9.03 -1.65 -0.96
CA LEU A 36 9.97 -1.94 0.12
C LEU A 36 9.42 -3.06 1.01
N SER A 37 10.30 -3.98 1.40
CA SER A 37 9.99 -4.92 2.47
C SER A 37 10.03 -4.19 3.82
N LEU A 38 9.41 -4.76 4.85
CA LEU A 38 9.48 -4.21 6.21
C LEU A 38 10.94 -4.11 6.71
N ARG A 39 11.80 -5.04 6.31
CA ARG A 39 13.23 -5.01 6.61
C ARG A 39 13.94 -3.86 5.89
N HIS A 40 13.62 -3.61 4.63
CA HIS A 40 14.19 -2.45 3.93
C HIS A 40 13.79 -1.13 4.60
N VAL A 41 12.58 -1.03 5.16
CA VAL A 41 12.16 0.17 5.91
C VAL A 41 12.94 0.29 7.23
N GLU A 42 13.16 -0.82 7.94
CA GLU A 42 14.05 -0.88 9.10
C GLU A 42 15.47 -0.42 8.74
N ASP A 43 16.07 -0.96 7.67
CA ASP A 43 17.41 -0.61 7.22
C ASP A 43 17.54 0.88 6.86
N LEU A 44 16.56 1.43 6.12
CA LEU A 44 16.52 2.85 5.75
C LEU A 44 16.38 3.79 6.96
N LEU A 45 15.72 3.35 8.02
CA LEU A 45 15.62 4.11 9.27
C LEU A 45 16.91 3.99 10.09
N ALA A 46 17.53 2.81 10.11
CA ALA A 46 18.82 2.58 10.75
C ALA A 46 19.95 3.43 10.12
N GLU A 47 19.96 3.59 8.79
CA GLU A 47 20.88 4.52 8.08
C GLU A 47 20.78 5.97 8.57
N ARG A 48 19.64 6.35 9.17
CA ARG A 48 19.39 7.68 9.75
C ARG A 48 19.57 7.72 11.27
N GLY A 49 20.13 6.66 11.87
CA GLY A 49 20.32 6.54 13.32
C GLY A 49 19.03 6.24 14.10
N ILE A 50 17.97 5.78 13.42
CA ILE A 50 16.69 5.44 14.04
C ILE A 50 16.59 3.91 14.16
N GLU A 51 16.91 3.39 15.35
CA GLU A 51 16.80 1.96 15.63
C GLU A 51 15.34 1.56 15.86
N VAL A 52 14.75 0.86 14.90
CA VAL A 52 13.40 0.30 15.00
C VAL A 52 13.35 -1.06 14.32
N SER A 53 12.70 -2.05 14.95
CA SER A 53 12.59 -3.38 14.35
C SER A 53 11.57 -3.42 13.22
N PHE A 54 11.76 -4.30 12.24
CA PHE A 54 10.73 -4.53 11.20
C PHE A 54 9.37 -4.94 11.79
N GLN A 55 9.34 -5.57 12.98
CA GLN A 55 8.10 -5.93 13.67
C GLN A 55 7.34 -4.69 14.13
N THR A 56 8.04 -3.69 14.68
CA THR A 56 7.45 -2.41 15.06
C THR A 56 6.92 -1.67 13.82
N VAL A 57 7.67 -1.69 12.71
CA VAL A 57 7.18 -1.15 11.43
C VAL A 57 5.91 -1.89 10.97
N ALA A 58 5.85 -3.21 11.12
CA ALA A 58 4.68 -4.02 10.77
C ALA A 58 3.45 -3.63 11.61
N GLU A 59 3.62 -3.43 12.92
CA GLU A 59 2.57 -2.99 13.83
C GLU A 59 2.04 -1.60 13.46
N TRP A 60 2.94 -0.66 13.12
CA TRP A 60 2.54 0.66 12.64
C TRP A 60 1.82 0.57 11.30
N ALA A 61 2.30 -0.24 10.36
CA ALA A 61 1.64 -0.46 9.08
C ALA A 61 0.23 -1.06 9.27
N ALA A 62 0.06 -2.02 10.20
CA ALA A 62 -1.24 -2.59 10.53
C ALA A 62 -2.17 -1.54 11.17
N LYS A 63 -1.63 -0.71 12.09
CA LYS A 63 -2.40 0.27 12.85
C LYS A 63 -2.80 1.49 12.03
N PHE A 64 -1.91 2.02 11.19
CA PHE A 64 -2.08 3.30 10.49
C PHE A 64 -2.29 3.13 8.98
N GLY A 65 -1.85 2.00 8.41
CA GLY A 65 -1.72 1.83 6.96
C GLY A 65 -2.99 2.01 6.15
N ARG A 66 -4.18 1.76 6.73
CA ARG A 66 -5.46 1.97 6.03
C ARG A 66 -5.65 3.41 5.53
N GLU A 67 -5.23 4.40 6.31
CA GLU A 67 -5.32 5.81 5.90
C GLU A 67 -4.29 6.17 4.84
N TYR A 68 -3.08 5.63 4.97
CA TYR A 68 -2.03 5.81 3.97
C TYR A 68 -2.46 5.22 2.63
N ALA A 69 -2.90 3.96 2.61
CA ALA A 69 -3.42 3.30 1.42
C ALA A 69 -4.58 4.07 0.79
N ARG A 70 -5.51 4.58 1.60
CA ARG A 70 -6.63 5.41 1.11
C ARG A 70 -6.12 6.72 0.50
N SER A 71 -5.24 7.45 1.20
CA SER A 71 -4.71 8.73 0.75
C SER A 71 -3.90 8.61 -0.53
N ILE A 72 -3.13 7.53 -0.68
CA ILE A 72 -2.37 7.21 -1.89
C ILE A 72 -3.36 6.92 -3.02
N ARG A 73 -4.34 6.05 -2.78
CA ARG A 73 -5.37 5.70 -3.80
C ARG A 73 -6.18 6.91 -4.27
N VAL A 74 -6.55 7.82 -3.38
CA VAL A 74 -7.29 9.05 -3.74
C VAL A 74 -6.40 9.99 -4.55
N ARG A 75 -5.14 10.18 -4.16
CA ARG A 75 -4.21 11.06 -4.89
C ARG A 75 -3.85 10.51 -6.27
N SER A 76 -3.77 9.20 -6.42
CA SER A 76 -3.51 8.58 -7.72
C SER A 76 -4.73 8.64 -8.68
N ARG A 77 -5.96 8.80 -8.16
CA ARG A 77 -7.20 8.74 -8.95
C ARG A 77 -7.38 9.79 -10.04
N GLY A 78 -6.70 10.94 -9.93
CA GLY A 78 -6.77 12.03 -10.92
C GLY A 78 -5.59 12.06 -11.89
N SER A 79 -4.65 11.11 -11.80
CA SER A 79 -3.41 11.10 -12.57
C SER A 79 -3.13 9.74 -13.22
N PHE A 80 -4.11 8.85 -13.27
CA PHE A 80 -3.92 7.55 -13.89
C PHE A 80 -3.77 7.71 -15.40
N ALA A 81 -2.83 6.97 -15.98
CA ALA A 81 -2.65 6.95 -17.42
C ALA A 81 -3.90 6.43 -18.15
N ASP A 82 -4.09 6.86 -19.40
CA ASP A 82 -5.22 6.46 -20.27
C ASP A 82 -5.20 4.97 -20.65
N LYS A 83 -4.09 4.28 -20.38
CA LYS A 83 -3.89 2.85 -20.64
C LYS A 83 -3.84 2.06 -19.35
N TRP A 84 -4.72 1.05 -19.25
CA TRP A 84 -4.82 0.16 -18.09
C TRP A 84 -4.47 -1.28 -18.47
N HIS A 85 -3.82 -1.98 -17.55
CA HIS A 85 -3.43 -3.38 -17.64
C HIS A 85 -4.15 -4.18 -16.56
N LEU A 86 -4.72 -5.34 -16.94
CA LEU A 86 -5.26 -6.31 -15.99
C LEU A 86 -4.33 -7.51 -15.91
N ASP A 87 -3.86 -7.83 -14.70
CA ASP A 87 -3.06 -9.02 -14.43
C ASP A 87 -3.85 -10.09 -13.65
N GLU A 88 -3.47 -11.35 -13.86
CA GLU A 88 -3.84 -12.50 -13.02
C GLU A 88 -2.55 -13.09 -12.45
N MET A 89 -2.46 -13.20 -11.12
CA MET A 89 -1.31 -13.78 -10.43
C MET A 89 -1.75 -14.78 -9.37
N ILE A 90 -0.93 -15.80 -9.14
CA ILE A 90 -1.10 -16.73 -8.02
C ILE A 90 -0.19 -16.26 -6.89
N VAL A 91 -0.78 -16.01 -5.71
CA VAL A 91 -0.05 -15.59 -4.51
C VAL A 91 -0.24 -16.60 -3.39
N ALA A 92 0.80 -16.83 -2.59
CA ALA A 92 0.73 -17.68 -1.41
C ALA A 92 0.54 -16.82 -0.15
N ILE A 93 -0.55 -17.05 0.58
CA ILE A 93 -0.81 -16.38 1.87
C ILE A 93 -0.94 -17.45 2.94
N LYS A 94 -0.05 -17.41 3.94
CA LYS A 94 0.03 -18.42 5.02
C LYS A 94 0.04 -19.86 4.47
N GLY A 95 0.84 -20.09 3.42
CA GLY A 95 0.98 -21.40 2.77
C GLY A 95 -0.18 -21.82 1.85
N LYS A 96 -1.25 -21.04 1.74
CA LYS A 96 -2.39 -21.33 0.86
C LYS A 96 -2.33 -20.51 -0.42
N LYS A 97 -2.66 -21.12 -1.56
CA LYS A 97 -2.72 -20.45 -2.86
C LYS A 97 -3.98 -19.60 -3.00
N TYR A 98 -3.83 -18.40 -3.52
CA TYR A 98 -4.89 -17.46 -3.85
C TYR A 98 -4.67 -16.90 -5.24
N TRP A 99 -5.75 -16.50 -5.90
CA TRP A 99 -5.76 -15.80 -7.17
C TRP A 99 -5.95 -14.31 -6.92
N LEU A 100 -4.96 -13.53 -7.34
CA LEU A 100 -4.96 -12.09 -7.27
C LEU A 100 -5.19 -11.54 -8.69
N TRP A 101 -6.22 -10.72 -8.82
CA TRP A 101 -6.46 -9.89 -10.00
C TRP A 101 -6.12 -8.46 -9.66
N ARG A 102 -5.27 -7.78 -10.42
CA ARG A 102 -5.06 -6.33 -10.26
C ARG A 102 -5.29 -5.62 -11.57
N ALA A 103 -5.96 -4.49 -11.48
CA ALA A 103 -5.95 -3.47 -12.51
C ALA A 103 -4.88 -2.43 -12.13
N VAL A 104 -3.94 -2.20 -13.04
CA VAL A 104 -2.88 -1.20 -12.88
C VAL A 104 -2.89 -0.26 -14.09
N ASP A 105 -2.49 0.98 -13.92
CA ASP A 105 -2.27 1.89 -15.06
C ASP A 105 -0.87 1.66 -15.70
N ALA A 106 -0.59 2.40 -16.78
CA ALA A 106 0.70 2.33 -17.47
C ALA A 106 1.90 2.78 -16.61
N ASP A 107 1.67 3.62 -15.59
CA ASP A 107 2.69 4.10 -14.67
C ASP A 107 2.89 3.15 -13.47
N GLY A 108 2.15 2.03 -13.42
CA GLY A 108 2.26 0.99 -12.41
C GLY A 108 1.44 1.25 -11.13
N TYR A 109 0.57 2.27 -11.11
CA TYR A 109 -0.35 2.49 -10.00
C TYR A 109 -1.51 1.49 -10.02
N VAL A 110 -1.80 0.90 -8.87
CA VAL A 110 -2.92 -0.04 -8.70
C VAL A 110 -4.25 0.72 -8.63
N LEU A 111 -5.11 0.50 -9.63
CA LEU A 111 -6.47 1.04 -9.72
C LEU A 111 -7.43 0.31 -8.77
N ASP A 112 -7.37 -1.02 -8.80
CA ASP A 112 -8.06 -1.91 -7.85
C ASP A 112 -7.42 -3.31 -7.86
N ALA A 113 -7.67 -4.06 -6.79
CA ALA A 113 -7.21 -5.43 -6.66
C ALA A 113 -8.30 -6.31 -6.03
N LEU A 114 -8.36 -7.56 -6.46
CA LEU A 114 -9.28 -8.57 -5.94
C LEU A 114 -8.51 -9.86 -5.67
N ILE A 115 -8.56 -10.33 -4.42
CA ILE A 115 -7.99 -11.61 -4.03
C ILE A 115 -9.09 -12.64 -3.78
N GLN A 116 -8.89 -13.87 -4.26
CA GLN A 116 -9.86 -14.95 -4.17
C GLN A 116 -9.19 -16.28 -3.85
N SER A 117 -9.85 -17.13 -3.07
CA SER A 117 -9.36 -18.48 -2.77
C SER A 117 -9.45 -19.46 -3.94
N ARG A 118 -10.14 -19.06 -5.02
CA ARG A 118 -10.34 -19.85 -6.25
C ARG A 118 -10.26 -18.94 -7.47
N ARG A 119 -9.84 -19.49 -8.60
CA ARG A 119 -9.85 -18.78 -9.89
C ARG A 119 -11.28 -18.45 -10.32
N ASN A 120 -11.63 -17.16 -10.35
CA ASN A 120 -12.98 -16.71 -10.72
C ASN A 120 -12.97 -15.48 -11.63
N LYS A 121 -12.99 -15.73 -12.94
CA LYS A 121 -13.02 -14.69 -13.98
C LYS A 121 -14.25 -13.78 -13.89
N LYS A 122 -15.42 -14.29 -13.46
CA LYS A 122 -16.65 -13.47 -13.35
C LYS A 122 -16.50 -12.37 -12.30
N ALA A 123 -15.85 -12.67 -11.18
CA ALA A 123 -15.59 -11.68 -10.13
C ALA A 123 -14.56 -10.64 -10.57
N ALA A 124 -13.53 -11.04 -11.33
CA ALA A 124 -12.58 -10.12 -11.95
C ALA A 124 -13.25 -9.20 -12.99
N LEU A 125 -14.16 -9.72 -13.82
CA LEU A 125 -14.94 -8.90 -14.75
C LEU A 125 -15.83 -7.88 -14.03
N ARG A 126 -16.38 -8.24 -12.86
CA ARG A 126 -17.13 -7.29 -12.04
C ARG A 126 -16.24 -6.18 -11.49
N LEU A 127 -15.00 -6.50 -11.11
CA LEU A 127 -13.99 -5.50 -10.74
C LEU A 127 -13.75 -4.51 -11.89
N MET A 128 -13.49 -5.01 -13.11
CA MET A 128 -13.29 -4.16 -14.29
C MET A 128 -14.50 -3.26 -14.58
N ARG A 129 -15.72 -3.83 -14.57
CA ARG A 129 -16.94 -3.05 -14.82
C ARG A 129 -17.15 -1.95 -13.81
N LYS A 130 -16.74 -2.17 -12.54
CA LYS A 130 -16.79 -1.13 -11.51
C LYS A 130 -15.80 0.00 -11.83
N LEU A 131 -14.63 -0.32 -12.34
CA LEU A 131 -13.62 0.68 -12.71
C LEU A 131 -14.01 1.49 -13.95
N LEU A 132 -14.66 0.87 -14.93
CA LEU A 132 -15.13 1.55 -16.15
C LEU A 132 -16.37 2.43 -15.92
N LYS A 133 -17.06 2.28 -14.80
CA LYS A 133 -18.31 3.00 -14.52
C LYS A 133 -18.14 4.38 -13.88
N GLY A 134 -16.91 4.75 -13.49
CA GLY A 134 -16.61 6.06 -12.88
C GLY A 134 -17.35 6.29 -11.57
#